data_AF-A0A060CNQ9-F1
#
_entry.id   AF-A0A060CNQ9-F1
#
_cell.length_a   1.000
_cell.length_b   1.000
_cell.length_c   1.000
_cell.angle_alpha   90.00
_cell.angle_beta   90.00
_cell.angle_gamma   90.00
#
_symmetry.space_group_name_H-M   'P 1'
#
loop_
_entity.id
_entity.type
_entity.pdbx_description
1 polymer ?
#
loop_
_entity_poly.entity_id
_entity_poly.type
_entity_poly.pdbx_seq_one_letter_code
_entity_poly.pdbx_strand_id
1 'polypeptide(L)'
;MQQGSLALPAAEVERLATVAAHAPLVLIVTLTRPAILTEAVPYVSALLADYGASDAAVLSVLSGCERPTGRLPFELPRSVLAVEAGSPDAGADTVDPLFPLGAGLVSAP
;
A
#
# COMPACT_ATOMS: atom_id res chain seq x y z
N MET A 1 -5.49 19.38 9.81
CA MET A 1 -4.06 19.26 9.46
C MET A 1 -3.52 18.00 10.12
N GLN A 2 -3.66 16.83 9.50
CA GLN A 2 -3.10 15.58 10.05
C GLN A 2 -1.66 15.44 9.52
N GLN A 3 -0.68 16.02 10.21
CA GLN A 3 0.75 15.75 9.95
C GLN A 3 1.12 14.37 10.51
N GLY A 4 0.52 13.32 9.95
CA GLY A 4 0.97 11.95 10.17
C GLY A 4 2.20 11.64 9.32
N SER A 5 3.12 10.84 9.82
CA SER A 5 4.25 10.29 9.05
C SER A 5 3.74 9.56 7.80
N LEU A 6 4.47 9.66 6.68
CA LEU A 6 4.22 8.84 5.49
C LEU A 6 4.61 7.37 5.73
N ALA A 7 5.59 7.13 6.60
CA ALA A 7 6.09 5.81 6.93
C ALA A 7 5.36 5.19 8.11
N LEU A 8 5.17 3.87 8.04
CA LEU A 8 4.68 3.07 9.17
C LEU A 8 5.65 3.18 10.36
N PRO A 9 5.15 3.30 11.61
CA PRO A 9 6.00 3.27 12.79
C PRO A 9 6.77 1.95 12.90
N ALA A 10 7.99 1.97 13.42
CA ALA A 10 8.83 0.77 13.57
C ALA A 10 8.14 -0.35 14.37
N ALA A 11 7.43 -0.01 15.45
CA ALA A 11 6.67 -0.96 16.26
C ALA A 11 5.56 -1.68 15.46
N GLU A 12 4.98 -1.00 14.46
CA GLU A 12 3.99 -1.62 13.59
C GLU A 12 4.64 -2.60 12.62
N VAL A 13 5.80 -2.24 12.05
CA VAL A 13 6.57 -3.16 11.20
C VAL A 13 6.98 -4.41 11.97
N GLU A 14 7.45 -4.26 13.20
CA GLU A 14 7.81 -5.39 14.08
C GLU A 14 6.60 -6.29 14.38
N ARG A 15 5.43 -5.69 14.62
CA ARG A 15 4.18 -6.43 14.80
C ARG A 15 3.82 -7.23 13.56
N LEU A 16 3.92 -6.64 12.37
CA LEU A 16 3.66 -7.33 11.09
C LEU A 16 4.63 -8.49 10.89
N ALA A 17 5.92 -8.29 11.14
CA ALA A 17 6.94 -9.33 11.03
C ALA A 17 6.66 -10.51 11.99
N THR A 18 6.25 -10.21 13.22
CA THR A 18 5.89 -11.23 14.21
C THR A 18 4.70 -12.07 13.73
N VAL A 19 3.65 -11.45 13.21
CA VAL A 19 2.48 -12.17 12.69
C VAL A 19 2.86 -13.01 11.47
N ALA A 20 3.64 -12.45 10.54
CA ALA A 20 4.08 -13.13 9.32
C ALA A 20 4.94 -14.37 9.60
N ALA A 21 5.64 -14.41 10.74
CA ALA A 21 6.40 -15.59 11.17
C ALA A 21 5.50 -16.79 11.56
N HIS A 22 4.22 -16.55 11.84
CA HIS A 22 3.29 -17.58 12.31
C HIS A 22 2.21 -17.94 11.28
N ALA A 23 1.86 -17.04 10.36
CA ALA A 23 0.85 -17.27 9.33
C ALA A 23 1.03 -16.33 8.12
N PRO A 24 0.48 -16.68 6.94
CA PRO A 24 0.38 -15.74 5.83
C PRO A 24 -0.34 -14.45 6.26
N LEU A 25 0.30 -13.31 6.00
CA LEU A 25 -0.18 -12.00 6.42
C LEU A 25 -0.82 -11.25 5.25
N VAL A 26 -2.11 -10.93 5.38
CA VAL A 26 -2.79 -9.99 4.48
C VAL A 26 -2.82 -8.63 5.14
N LEU A 27 -2.19 -7.63 4.52
CA LEU A 27 -2.21 -6.24 4.99
C LEU A 27 -3.25 -5.46 4.19
N ILE A 28 -4.18 -4.83 4.90
CA ILE A 28 -5.18 -3.92 4.33
C ILE A 28 -4.81 -2.51 4.79
N VAL A 29 -4.64 -1.59 3.83
CA VAL A 29 -4.24 -0.22 4.11
C VAL A 29 -5.27 0.73 3.52
N THR A 30 -5.93 1.50 4.39
CA THR A 30 -6.80 2.59 3.97
C THR A 30 -5.95 3.81 3.62
N LEU A 31 -5.92 4.15 2.34
CA LEU A 31 -5.09 5.23 1.82
C LEU A 31 -5.95 6.46 1.50
N THR A 32 -5.58 7.59 2.07
CA THR A 32 -6.10 8.91 1.69
C THR A 32 -5.03 9.77 0.99
N ARG A 33 -3.78 9.31 1.01
CA ARG A 33 -2.59 9.93 0.43
C ARG A 33 -1.49 8.86 0.26
N PRO A 34 -0.41 9.14 -0.49
CA PRO A 34 0.73 8.24 -0.59
C PRO A 34 1.28 7.83 0.78
N ALA A 35 1.69 6.57 0.90
CA ALA A 35 2.31 6.00 2.09
C ALA A 35 3.59 5.25 1.71
N ILE A 36 4.55 5.21 2.63
CA ILE A 36 5.79 4.46 2.49
C ILE A 36 5.59 3.10 3.17
N LEU A 37 5.49 2.05 2.36
CA LEU A 37 5.24 0.68 2.81
C LEU A 37 6.45 -0.24 2.65
N THR A 38 7.61 0.30 2.26
CA THR A 38 8.82 -0.45 1.89
C THR A 38 9.25 -1.47 2.94
N GLU A 39 9.19 -1.09 4.22
CA GLU A 39 9.57 -1.98 5.32
C GLU A 39 8.51 -3.04 5.63
N ALA A 40 7.24 -2.82 5.28
CA ALA A 40 6.16 -3.77 5.54
C ALA A 40 6.01 -4.81 4.41
N VAL A 41 6.20 -4.40 3.15
CA VAL A 41 5.98 -5.25 1.97
C VAL A 41 6.70 -6.60 2.02
N PRO A 42 7.95 -6.72 2.52
CA PRO A 42 8.64 -8.01 2.60
C PRO A 42 7.94 -9.06 3.49
N TYR A 43 7.10 -8.64 4.43
CA TYR A 43 6.42 -9.54 5.38
C TYR A 43 5.01 -9.94 4.93
N VAL A 44 4.43 -9.26 3.95
CA VAL A 44 3.02 -9.47 3.58
C VAL A 44 2.89 -10.47 2.43
N SER A 45 1.98 -11.41 2.58
CA SER A 45 1.61 -12.36 1.52
C SER A 45 0.65 -11.74 0.50
N ALA A 46 -0.16 -10.77 0.93
CA ALA A 46 -0.99 -9.95 0.07
C ALA A 46 -1.15 -8.55 0.65
N LEU A 47 -1.25 -7.55 -0.23
CA LEU A 47 -1.50 -6.15 0.11
C LEU A 47 -2.76 -5.67 -0.61
N LEU A 48 -3.72 -5.17 0.16
CA LEU A 48 -4.93 -4.53 -0.36
C LEU A 48 -4.94 -3.06 0.07
N ALA A 49 -4.99 -2.17 -0.90
CA ALA A 49 -5.24 -0.76 -0.65
C ALA A 49 -6.74 -0.47 -0.83
N ASP A 50 -7.35 0.16 0.17
CA ASP A 50 -8.73 0.64 0.09
C ASP A 50 -8.80 2.17 0.28
N TYR A 51 -9.91 2.77 -0.11
CA TYR A 51 -10.11 4.23 -0.11
C TYR A 51 -11.40 4.61 0.65
N GLY A 52 -11.69 3.90 1.73
CA GLY A 52 -12.96 4.00 2.46
C GLY A 52 -13.97 2.95 2.01
N ALA A 53 -13.49 1.75 1.65
CA ALA A 53 -14.37 0.63 1.32
C ALA A 53 -15.05 0.11 2.59
N SER A 54 -16.22 -0.50 2.43
CA SER A 54 -16.87 -1.20 3.54
C SER A 54 -16.17 -2.52 3.84
N ASP A 55 -16.24 -2.97 5.09
CA ASP A 55 -15.70 -4.27 5.52
C ASP A 55 -16.23 -5.43 4.65
N ALA A 56 -17.51 -5.36 4.25
CA ALA A 56 -18.12 -6.35 3.37
C ALA A 56 -17.48 -6.38 1.97
N ALA A 57 -17.16 -5.22 1.39
CA ALA A 57 -16.49 -5.13 0.11
C ALA A 57 -15.05 -5.66 0.19
N VAL A 58 -14.33 -5.28 1.23
CA VAL A 58 -12.98 -5.80 1.52
C VAL A 58 -13.01 -7.32 1.65
N LEU A 59 -13.94 -7.87 2.43
CA LEU A 59 -14.08 -9.31 2.63
C LEU A 59 -14.47 -10.04 1.33
N SER A 60 -15.33 -9.46 0.50
CA SER A 60 -15.73 -10.02 -0.79
C SER A 60 -14.54 -10.24 -1.71
N VAL A 61 -13.64 -9.24 -1.81
CA VAL A 61 -12.41 -9.33 -2.60
C VAL A 61 -11.43 -10.35 -2.01
N LEU A 62 -11.20 -10.30 -0.70
CA LEU A 62 -10.25 -11.21 -0.03
C LEU A 62 -10.70 -12.68 -0.07
N SER A 63 -12.01 -12.92 -0.07
CA SER A 63 -12.57 -14.28 -0.17
C SER A 63 -12.66 -14.77 -1.62
N GLY A 64 -12.32 -13.94 -2.61
CA GLY A 64 -12.42 -14.27 -4.02
C GLY A 64 -13.84 -14.26 -4.59
N CYS A 65 -14.82 -13.74 -3.85
CA CYS A 65 -16.19 -13.54 -4.35
C CYS A 65 -16.22 -12.50 -5.47
N GLU A 66 -15.38 -11.47 -5.36
CA GLU A 66 -15.20 -10.42 -6.36
C GLU A 66 -13.75 -10.32 -6.81
N ARG A 67 -13.53 -10.03 -8.10
CA ARG A 67 -12.19 -9.81 -8.63
C ARG A 67 -11.72 -8.37 -8.34
N PRO A 68 -10.51 -8.16 -7.81
CA PRO A 68 -9.96 -6.83 -7.63
C PRO A 68 -9.62 -6.20 -8.99
N THR A 69 -10.29 -5.10 -9.34
CA THR A 69 -10.05 -4.34 -10.59
C THR A 69 -9.45 -2.96 -10.35
N GLY A 70 -9.34 -2.54 -9.09
CA GLY A 70 -8.81 -1.23 -8.69
C GLY A 70 -7.39 -0.98 -9.21
N ARG A 71 -7.08 0.31 -9.37
CA ARG A 71 -5.75 0.81 -9.73
C ARG A 71 -5.39 1.96 -8.79
N LEU A 72 -4.13 2.05 -8.41
CA LEU A 72 -3.65 3.12 -7.54
C LEU A 72 -3.88 4.49 -8.22
N PRO A 73 -4.54 5.46 -7.55
CA PRO A 73 -4.78 6.81 -8.08
C PRO A 73 -3.59 7.76 -7.89
N PHE A 74 -2.55 7.31 -7.19
CA PHE A 74 -1.26 7.98 -7.01
C PHE A 74 -0.17 6.91 -6.84
N GLU A 75 1.09 7.28 -7.06
CA GLU A 75 2.21 6.39 -6.75
C GLU A 75 2.43 6.21 -5.24
N LEU A 76 2.99 5.07 -4.84
CA LEU A 76 3.50 4.85 -3.49
C LEU A 76 5.03 4.98 -3.50
N PRO A 77 5.59 5.99 -2.80
CA PRO A 77 7.02 6.21 -2.78
C PRO A 77 7.73 5.17 -1.94
N ARG A 78 9.00 4.90 -2.28
CA ARG A 78 9.86 3.98 -1.52
C ARG A 78 10.39 4.53 -0.21
N SER A 79 10.49 5.85 -0.08
CA SER A 79 11.09 6.50 1.08
C SER A 79 10.71 7.98 1.13
N VAL A 80 10.91 8.62 2.28
CA VAL A 80 10.67 10.05 2.44
C VAL A 80 11.63 10.84 1.54
N LEU A 81 12.90 10.41 1.48
CA LEU A 81 13.91 11.03 0.60
C LEU A 81 13.50 10.98 -0.88
N ALA A 82 12.85 9.90 -1.32
CA ALA A 82 12.36 9.82 -2.70
C ALA A 82 11.28 10.89 -2.97
N VAL A 83 10.39 11.14 -2.01
CA VAL A 83 9.38 12.19 -2.11
C VAL A 83 10.04 13.58 -2.15
N GLU A 84 11.02 13.82 -1.28
CA GLU A 84 11.72 15.11 -1.20
C GLU A 84 12.56 15.41 -2.44
N ALA A 85 13.09 14.38 -3.11
CA ALA A 85 13.85 14.51 -4.35
C ALA A 85 12.95 14.70 -5.59
N GLY A 86 11.66 14.36 -5.50
CA GLY A 86 10.71 14.52 -6.59
C GLY A 86 10.30 15.98 -6.80
N SER A 87 9.97 16.33 -8.05
CA SER A 87 9.45 17.67 -8.36
C SER A 87 7.98 17.78 -7.91
N PRO A 88 7.61 18.73 -7.04
CA PRO A 88 6.23 18.88 -6.57
C PRO A 88 5.24 19.31 -7.67
N ASP A 89 5.74 19.84 -8.79
CA ASP A 89 4.94 20.34 -9.92
C ASP A 89 4.55 19.26 -10.94
N ALA A 90 5.19 18.09 -10.89
CA ALA A 90 4.89 16.95 -11.76
C ALA A 90 4.34 15.81 -10.90
N GLY A 91 3.00 15.70 -10.83
CA GLY A 91 2.39 14.59 -10.10
C GLY A 91 2.88 13.22 -10.61
N ALA A 92 3.26 12.34 -9.69
CA ALA A 92 3.84 11.01 -9.93
C ALA A 92 5.14 11.01 -10.75
N ASP A 93 6.24 11.49 -10.17
CA ASP A 93 7.55 11.61 -10.81
C ASP A 93 8.70 11.08 -9.93
N THR A 94 8.43 10.16 -9.00
CA THR A 94 9.55 9.49 -8.33
C THR A 94 10.23 8.52 -9.30
N VAL A 95 11.56 8.59 -9.38
CA VAL A 95 12.39 7.80 -10.32
C VAL A 95 12.21 6.29 -10.14
N ASP A 96 11.85 5.86 -8.92
CA ASP A 96 11.76 4.44 -8.59
C ASP A 96 10.68 4.22 -7.50
N PRO A 97 9.39 4.30 -7.83
CA PRO A 97 8.32 4.16 -6.84
C PRO A 97 8.27 2.72 -6.32
N LEU A 98 7.78 2.52 -5.09
CA LEU A 98 7.50 1.18 -4.57
C LEU A 98 6.34 0.54 -5.36
N PHE A 99 5.32 1.35 -5.65
CA PHE A 99 4.27 1.00 -6.60
C PHE A 99 3.97 2.21 -7.49
N PRO A 100 4.03 2.08 -8.83
CA PRO A 100 3.77 3.20 -9.72
C PRO A 100 2.29 3.59 -9.73
N LEU A 101 2.01 4.82 -10.17
CA LEU A 101 0.66 5.26 -10.49
C LEU A 101 -0.02 4.24 -11.42
N GLY A 102 -1.27 3.91 -11.12
CA GLY A 102 -2.02 2.92 -11.90
C GLY A 102 -1.59 1.47 -11.65
N ALA A 103 -0.73 1.18 -10.67
CA ALA A 103 -0.47 -0.20 -10.29
C ALA A 103 -1.74 -0.86 -9.70
N GLY A 104 -1.86 -2.15 -9.94
CA GLY A 104 -2.93 -3.00 -9.42
C GLY A 104 -2.77 -4.41 -9.96
N LEU A 105 -3.46 -5.36 -9.35
CA LEU A 105 -3.42 -6.73 -9.84
C LEU A 105 -4.03 -6.79 -11.26
N VAL A 106 -3.25 -7.34 -12.18
CA VAL A 106 -3.71 -7.78 -13.50
C VAL A 106 -3.88 -9.28 -13.42
N SER A 107 -5.10 -9.75 -13.18
CA SER A 107 -5.37 -11.17 -13.45
C SER A 107 -5.30 -11.35 -14.97
N ALA A 108 -4.40 -12.21 -15.44
CA ALA A 108 -4.55 -12.77 -16.78
C ALA A 108 -5.93 -13.46 -16.89
N PRO A 109 -6.57 -13.44 -18.08
CA PRO A 109 -7.90 -14.01 -18.28
C PRO A 109 -8.00 -15.47 -17.85
#